data_AF-A0A926L2M6-F1
#
_entry.id   AF-A0A926L2M6-F1
#
_cell.length_a   1.000
_cell.length_b   1.000
_cell.length_c   1.000
_cell.angle_alpha   90.00
_cell.angle_beta   90.00
_cell.angle_gamma   90.00
#
_symmetry.space_group_name_H-M   'P 1'
#
loop_
_entity.id
_entity.type
_entity.pdbx_description
1 polymer ?
#
loop_
_entity_poly.entity_id
_entity_poly.type
_entity_poly.pdbx_seq_one_letter_code
_entity_poly.pdbx_strand_id
1 'polypeptide(L)' 'MSAFPRKTICSSKDLHGVRWLRSSHSTGANNCVETARPPAGPWAGLLAVRDSKDPAGPALLFSPESWASFTAGVHRF' A
#
# COMPACT_ATOMS: atom_id res chain seq x y z
N MET A 1 27.25 15.17 6.09
CA MET A 1 26.71 13.81 6.37
C MET A 1 25.19 13.89 6.36
N SER A 2 24.56 13.69 5.20
CA SER A 2 23.10 13.66 5.11
C SER A 2 22.63 12.32 5.66
N ALA A 3 22.06 12.33 6.86
CA ALA A 3 21.41 11.16 7.42
C ALA A 3 20.26 10.79 6.49
N PHE A 4 20.39 9.64 5.81
CA PHE A 4 19.28 9.06 5.04
C PHE A 4 18.05 9.07 5.94
N PRO A 5 16.94 9.73 5.54
CA PRO A 5 15.75 9.71 6.37
C PRO A 5 15.39 8.24 6.56
N ARG A 6 15.38 7.79 7.82
CA ARG A 6 14.88 6.48 8.21
C ARG A 6 13.63 6.25 7.37
N LYS A 7 13.60 5.16 6.59
CA LYS A 7 12.48 4.77 5.72
C LYS A 7 11.22 4.58 6.59
N THR A 8 10.60 5.68 6.99
CA THR A 8 9.29 5.69 7.61
C THR A 8 8.34 5.49 6.45
N ILE A 9 7.82 4.28 6.32
CA ILE A 9 6.74 4.00 5.36
C ILE A 9 5.62 4.97 5.71
N CYS A 10 5.24 5.84 4.77
CA CYS A 10 4.12 6.73 4.96
C CYS A 10 2.87 5.87 5.16
N SER A 11 2.17 6.06 6.27
CA SER A 11 0.97 5.31 6.59
C SER A 11 -0.13 6.29 6.93
N SER A 12 -1.30 6.15 6.32
CA SER A 12 -2.40 7.10 6.46
C SER A 12 -3.73 6.37 6.66
N LYS A 13 -4.55 6.88 7.58
CA LYS A 13 -5.96 6.46 7.73
C LYS A 13 -6.91 7.30 6.86
N ASP A 14 -6.48 8.50 6.47
CA ASP A 14 -7.25 9.50 5.73
C ASP A 14 -7.18 9.25 4.20
N LEU A 15 -7.58 8.05 3.78
CA LEU A 15 -7.71 7.70 2.35
C LEU A 15 -9.18 7.65 1.95
N HIS A 16 -9.85 8.77 2.13
CA HIS A 16 -11.26 8.93 1.78
C HIS A 16 -11.44 9.04 0.26
N GLY A 17 -12.45 8.36 -0.28
CA GLY A 17 -12.81 8.44 -1.70
C GLY A 17 -11.91 7.66 -2.67
N VAL A 18 -10.96 6.87 -2.18
CA VAL A 18 -10.15 6.00 -3.04
C VAL A 18 -10.88 4.69 -3.38
N ARG A 19 -10.73 4.22 -4.61
CA ARG A 19 -11.32 2.93 -5.05
C ARG A 19 -10.38 1.79 -4.68
N TRP A 20 -10.77 1.02 -3.67
CA TRP A 20 -10.05 -0.16 -3.23
C TRP A 20 -10.33 -1.35 -4.15
N LEU A 21 -9.26 -1.99 -4.62
CA LEU A 21 -9.28 -3.21 -5.41
C LEU A 21 -8.77 -4.35 -4.54
N ARG A 22 -9.64 -5.35 -4.35
CA ARG A 22 -9.31 -6.59 -3.66
C ARG A 22 -8.57 -7.53 -4.61
N SER A 23 -7.51 -8.18 -4.13
CA SER A 23 -6.79 -9.18 -4.92
C SER A 23 -7.67 -10.41 -5.20
N SER A 24 -7.63 -10.93 -6.43
CA SER A 24 -8.34 -12.17 -6.84
C SER A 24 -7.80 -13.42 -6.14
N HIS A 25 -6.57 -13.38 -5.60
CA HIS A 25 -6.00 -14.48 -4.81
C HIS A 25 -6.56 -14.55 -3.38
N SER A 26 -7.53 -13.69 -3.04
CA SER A 26 -8.26 -13.69 -1.77
C SER A 26 -9.35 -14.77 -1.70
N THR A 27 -9.15 -15.91 -2.36
CA THR A 27 -10.08 -17.05 -2.37
C THR A 27 -9.72 -18.02 -1.24
N GLY A 28 -10.42 -17.90 -0.10
CA GLY A 28 -10.32 -18.85 0.99
C GLY A 28 -9.36 -18.43 2.09
N ALA A 29 -9.94 -18.03 3.22
CA ALA A 29 -9.32 -17.86 4.53
C ALA A 29 -8.07 -16.94 4.60
N ASN A 30 -8.35 -15.69 4.98
CA ASN A 30 -7.50 -14.92 5.91
C ASN A 30 -6.27 -14.16 5.38
N ASN A 31 -6.02 -14.03 4.08
CA ASN A 31 -4.88 -13.25 3.55
C ASN A 31 -5.30 -12.16 2.53
N CYS A 32 -6.41 -11.49 2.79
CA CYS A 32 -7.00 -10.55 1.85
C CYS A 32 -6.33 -9.18 1.97
N VAL A 33 -5.51 -8.80 1.00
CA VAL A 33 -4.99 -7.43 0.85
C VAL A 33 -5.84 -6.64 -0.15
N GLU A 34 -6.06 -5.36 0.14
CA GLU A 34 -6.69 -4.41 -0.76
C GLU A 34 -5.68 -3.34 -1.15
N THR A 35 -5.73 -2.93 -2.42
CA THR A 35 -4.85 -1.88 -2.95
C THR A 35 -5.68 -0.76 -3.55
N ALA A 36 -5.21 0.48 -3.42
CA ALA A 36 -5.84 1.63 -4.03
C ALA A 36 -4.78 2.60 -4.55
N ARG A 37 -5.13 3.33 -5.63
CA ARG A 37 -4.35 4.46 -6.11
C ARG A 37 -5.14 5.74 -5.80
N PRO A 38 -4.66 6.58 -4.86
CA PRO A 38 -5.32 7.85 -4.58
C PRO A 38 -5.27 8.75 -5.83
N PRO A 39 -6.42 9.24 -6.32
CA PRO A 39 -6.46 10.04 -7.55
C PRO A 39 -6.06 11.50 -7.33
N ALA A 40 -6.11 12.00 -6.09
CA ALA A 40 -5.84 13.40 -5.75
C ALA A 40 -5.39 13.54 -4.29
N GLY A 41 -4.85 14.71 -3.95
CA GLY A 41 -4.39 15.05 -2.60
C GLY A 41 -2.90 14.75 -2.34
N PRO A 42 -2.44 14.84 -1.08
CA PRO A 42 -1.03 14.69 -0.73
C PRO A 42 -0.46 13.29 -1.00
N TRP A 43 -1.33 12.32 -1.25
CA TRP A 43 -1.00 10.91 -1.51
C TRP A 43 -1.18 10.50 -2.98
N ALA A 44 -1.47 11.47 -3.86
CA ALA A 44 -1.63 11.22 -5.29
C ALA A 44 -0.35 10.62 -5.89
N GLY A 45 -0.50 9.61 -6.75
CA GLY A 45 0.62 8.90 -7.37
C GLY A 45 1.29 7.83 -6.50
N LEU A 46 0.84 7.65 -5.25
CA LEU A 46 1.26 6.55 -4.40
C LEU A 46 0.35 5.32 -4.57
N LEU A 47 0.85 4.16 -4.16
CA LEU A 47 0.07 2.95 -4.02
C LEU A 47 -0.26 2.72 -2.55
N ALA A 48 -1.53 2.77 -2.21
CA ALA A 48 -2.02 2.42 -0.89
C ALA A 48 -2.28 0.92 -0.82
N VAL A 49 -1.82 0.28 0.26
CA VAL A 49 -2.04 -1.13 0.55
C VAL A 49 -2.57 -1.23 1.98
N ARG A 50 -3.69 -1.93 2.17
CA ARG A 50 -4.26 -2.19 3.49
C ARG A 50 -4.65 -3.64 3.64
N ASP A 51 -4.78 -4.05 4.90
CA ASP A 51 -5.37 -5.33 5.25
C ASP A 51 -6.90 -5.24 5.13
N SER A 52 -7.52 -6.19 4.43
CA SER A 52 -8.98 -6.20 4.23
C SER A 52 -9.77 -6.49 5.50
N LYS A 53 -9.14 -7.05 6.55
CA LYS A 53 -9.80 -7.36 7.82
C LYS A 53 -9.83 -6.15 8.75
N ASP A 54 -8.91 -5.21 8.55
CA ASP A 54 -8.89 -3.92 9.23
C ASP A 54 -9.00 -2.74 8.25
N PRO A 55 -10.19 -2.54 7.62
CA PRO A 55 -10.39 -1.47 6.64
C PRO A 55 -10.36 -0.05 7.26
N ALA A 56 -10.53 0.07 8.59
CA ALA A 56 -10.38 1.32 9.33
C ALA A 56 -8.93 1.55 9.81
N GLY A 57 -8.08 0.54 9.66
CA GLY A 57 -6.66 0.57 9.95
C GLY A 57 -5.90 1.52 9.01
N PRO A 58 -4.65 1.85 9.38
CA PRO A 58 -3.82 2.72 8.56
C PRO A 58 -3.32 1.95 7.33
N ALA A 59 -3.45 2.54 6.14
CA ALA A 59 -2.93 1.96 4.91
C ALA A 59 -1.49 2.39 4.67
N LEU A 60 -0.65 1.45 4.25
CA LEU A 60 0.72 1.69 3.86
C LEU A 60 0.77 2.33 2.47
N LEU A 61 1.52 3.41 2.33
CA LEU A 61 1.69 4.13 1.08
C LEU A 61 3.09 3.85 0.52
N PHE A 62 3.12 3.36 -0.72
CA PHE A 62 4.34 3.05 -1.45
C PHE A 62 4.49 3.99 -2.65
N SER A 63 5.73 4.45 -2.89
CA SER A 63 6.05 5.00 -4.20
C SER A 63 6.07 3.87 -5.25
N PRO A 64 5.81 4.17 -6.53
CA PRO A 64 5.87 3.17 -7.60
C PRO A 64 7.21 2.41 -7.64
N GLU A 65 8.33 3.11 -7.44
CA GLU A 65 9.67 2.52 -7.39
C GLU A 65 9.86 1.58 -6.20
N SER A 66 9.38 1.98 -5.02
CA SER A 66 9.46 1.14 -3.82
C SER A 66 8.61 -0.11 -3.96
N TRP A 67 7.41 0.03 -4.55
CA TRP A 67 6.52 -1.08 -4.82
C TRP A 67 7.14 -2.06 -5.82
N ALA A 68 7.71 -1.57 -6.93
CA ALA A 68 8.39 -2.41 -7.92
C ALA A 68 9.58 -3.17 -7.31
N SER A 69 10.38 -2.50 -6.48
CA SER A 69 11.50 -3.12 -5.75
C SER A 69 11.02 -4.19 -4.78
N PHE A 70 9.93 -3.93 -4.06
CA PHE A 70 9.31 -4.89 -3.14
C PHE A 70 8.82 -6.14 -3.89
N THR A 71 8.06 -5.98 -4.97
CA THR A 71 7.54 -7.12 -5.74
C THR A 71 8.68 -7.90 -6.41
N ALA A 72 9.70 -7.22 -6.92
CA ALA A 72 10.87 -7.88 -7.51
C ALA A 72 11.63 -8.75 -6.49
N GLY A 73 11.69 -8.32 -5.23
CA GLY A 73 12.26 -9.12 -4.14
C GLY A 73 11.40 -10.31 -3.75
N VAL A 74 10.08 -10.15 -3.72
CA VAL A 74 9.12 -11.23 -3.37
C VAL A 74 9.06 -12.32 -4.46
N HIS A 75 9.22 -11.96 -5.73
CA HIS A 75 9.23 -12.91 -6.84
C HIS A 75 10.50 -13.79 -6.93
N ARG A 76 11.47 -13.60 -6.02
CA ARG A 76 12.79 -14.24 -6.10
C ARG A 76 12.95 -15.46 -5.18
N PHE A 77 11.89 -16.26 -5.03
CA PHE A 77 11.87 -17.51 -4.28
C PHE A 77 11.46 -18.70 -5.15
#